data_AF-A0A952MB70-F1
#
_entry.id   AF-A0A952MB70-F1
#
_cell.length_a   1.000
_cell.length_b   1.000
_cell.length_c   1.000
_cell.angle_alpha   90.00
_cell.angle_beta   90.00
_cell.angle_gamma   90.00
#
_symmetry.space_group_name_H-M   'P 1'
#
loop_
_entity.id
_entity.type
_entity.pdbx_description
1 polymer ?
#
loop_
_entity_poly.entity_id
_entity_poly.type
_entity_poly.pdbx_seq_one_letter_code
_entity_poly.pdbx_strand_id
1 'polypeptide(L)'
;MTFGEYLISKKIDGAAFQAKEPALWNEWNGLFEQISPASFTSQKLYLINPIRRKYPLRVEAPQTPKPTAAKPVMKPKPKIN
;
A
#
# COMPACT_ATOMS: atom_id res chain seq x y z
N MET A 1 -15.51 -9.54 2.36
CA MET A 1 -14.58 -8.92 1.40
C MET A 1 -13.19 -9.06 1.98
N THR A 2 -12.30 -9.74 1.28
CA THR A 2 -10.89 -9.85 1.66
C THR A 2 -10.12 -8.58 1.28
N PHE A 3 -8.95 -8.35 1.88
CA PHE A 3 -8.13 -7.18 1.56
C PHE A 3 -7.70 -7.16 0.08
N GLY A 4 -7.41 -8.32 -0.51
CA GLY A 4 -7.10 -8.44 -1.94
C GLY A 4 -8.25 -8.00 -2.85
N GLU A 5 -9.48 -8.46 -2.56
CA GLU A 5 -10.68 -8.03 -3.29
C GLU A 5 -10.94 -6.53 -3.13
N TYR A 6 -10.65 -5.97 -1.95
CA TYR A 6 -10.74 -4.54 -1.69
C TYR A 6 -9.80 -3.73 -2.57
N LEU A 7 -8.53 -4.16 -2.69
CA LEU A 7 -7.56 -3.48 -3.54
C LEU A 7 -7.98 -3.51 -5.02
N ILE A 8 -8.49 -4.65 -5.50
CA ILE A 8 -9.02 -4.78 -6.87
C ILE A 8 -10.18 -3.81 -7.10
N SER A 9 -11.12 -3.72 -6.16
CA SER A 9 -12.23 -2.76 -6.20
C SER A 9 -11.75 -1.30 -6.27
N LYS A 10 -10.61 -1.00 -5.65
CA LYS A 10 -9.96 0.32 -5.72
C LYS A 10 -9.04 0.51 -6.93
N LYS A 11 -8.99 -0.43 -7.87
CA LYS A 11 -8.08 -0.45 -9.03
C LYS A 11 -6.60 -0.42 -8.61
N ILE A 12 -6.28 -1.08 -7.51
CA ILE A 12 -4.94 -1.22 -6.98
C ILE A 12 -4.47 -2.64 -7.24
N ASP A 13 -3.25 -2.77 -7.76
CA ASP A 13 -2.57 -4.06 -7.88
C ASP A 13 -2.03 -4.49 -6.51
N GLY A 14 -2.71 -5.47 -5.90
CA GLY A 14 -2.31 -6.04 -4.61
C GLY A 14 -0.98 -6.77 -4.65
N ALA A 15 -0.62 -7.39 -5.77
CA ALA A 15 0.65 -8.11 -5.90
C ALA A 15 1.83 -7.13 -5.98
N ALA A 16 1.70 -6.07 -6.79
CA ALA A 16 2.71 -5.00 -6.85
C ALA A 16 2.85 -4.26 -5.52
N PHE A 17 1.72 -4.01 -4.84
CA PHE A 17 1.71 -3.37 -3.52
C PHE A 17 2.44 -4.23 -2.46
N GLN A 18 2.12 -5.53 -2.38
CA GLN A 18 2.78 -6.45 -1.45
C GLN A 18 4.27 -6.61 -1.76
N ALA A 19 4.65 -6.70 -3.05
CA ALA A 19 6.04 -6.88 -3.45
C ALA A 19 6.92 -5.66 -3.16
N LYS A 20 6.38 -4.44 -3.30
CA LYS A 20 7.14 -3.21 -3.06
C LYS A 20 7.10 -2.76 -1.59
N GLU A 21 5.97 -2.95 -0.92
CA GLU A 21 5.76 -2.51 0.47
C GLU A 21 5.12 -3.62 1.33
N PRO A 22 5.84 -4.74 1.59
CA PRO A 22 5.30 -5.88 2.34
C PRO A 22 4.97 -5.54 3.79
N ALA A 23 5.73 -4.62 4.42
CA ALA A 23 5.45 -4.15 5.77
C ALA A 23 4.13 -3.37 5.84
N LEU A 24 3.89 -2.46 4.89
CA LEU A 24 2.65 -1.68 4.81
C LEU A 24 1.46 -2.60 4.48
N TRP A 25 1.67 -3.59 3.61
CA TRP A 25 0.66 -4.59 3.29
C TRP A 25 0.21 -5.35 4.54
N ASN A 26 1.15 -5.83 5.37
CA ASN A 26 0.81 -6.57 6.59
C ASN A 26 0.07 -5.69 7.60
N GLU A 27 0.52 -4.45 7.79
CA GLU A 27 -0.14 -3.49 8.67
C GLU A 27 -1.57 -3.19 8.18
N TRP A 28 -1.74 -2.96 6.88
CA TRP A 28 -3.04 -2.67 6.30
C TRP A 28 -3.96 -3.88 6.30
N ASN A 29 -3.43 -5.08 6.05
CA ASN A 29 -4.21 -6.31 6.11
C ASN A 29 -4.71 -6.55 7.53
N GLY A 30 -3.85 -6.42 8.54
CA GLY A 30 -4.24 -6.54 9.95
C GLY A 30 -5.26 -5.47 10.38
N LEU A 31 -5.08 -4.22 9.95
CA LEU A 31 -6.06 -3.16 10.19
C LEU A 31 -7.39 -3.45 9.49
N PHE A 32 -7.36 -3.94 8.25
CA PHE A 32 -8.54 -4.26 7.46
C PHE A 32 -9.33 -5.44 8.03
N GLU A 33 -8.67 -6.37 8.74
CA GLU A 33 -9.34 -7.42 9.51
C GLU A 33 -10.04 -6.88 10.76
N GLN A 34 -9.52 -5.79 11.34
CA GLN A 34 -10.09 -5.18 12.55
C GLN A 34 -11.27 -4.24 12.26
N ILE A 35 -11.35 -3.63 11.07
CA ILE A 35 -12.35 -2.61 10.74
C ILE A 35 -13.06 -2.88 9.41
N SER A 36 -14.26 -2.32 9.24
CA SER A 36 -15.00 -2.45 7.99
C SER A 36 -14.27 -1.80 6.79
N PRO A 37 -14.49 -2.27 5.55
CA PRO A 37 -13.88 -1.68 4.35
C PRO A 37 -14.18 -0.19 4.16
N ALA A 38 -15.37 0.25 4.58
CA ALA A 38 -15.77 1.65 4.52
C ALA A 38 -14.96 2.49 5.51
N SER A 39 -14.87 2.05 6.77
CA SER A 39 -14.06 2.70 7.81
C SER A 39 -12.58 2.76 7.42
N PHE A 40 -12.04 1.67 6.89
CA PHE A 40 -10.67 1.61 6.39
C PHE A 40 -10.43 2.63 5.29
N THR A 41 -11.33 2.69 4.30
CA THR A 41 -11.25 3.66 3.20
C THR A 41 -11.21 5.08 3.72
N SER A 42 -12.10 5.44 4.67
CA SER A 42 -12.16 6.79 5.22
C SER A 42 -10.90 7.16 5.98
N GLN A 43 -10.37 6.25 6.79
CA GLN A 43 -9.15 6.50 7.59
C GLN A 43 -7.89 6.57 6.71
N LYS A 44 -7.81 5.76 5.66
CA LYS A 44 -6.61 5.61 4.82
C LYS A 44 -6.76 6.27 3.45
N LEU A 45 -7.82 7.06 3.21
CA LEU A 45 -8.12 7.67 1.91
C LEU A 45 -6.91 8.42 1.31
N TYR A 46 -6.25 9.21 2.15
CA TYR A 46 -5.07 9.99 1.79
C TYR A 46 -3.85 9.13 1.39
N LEU A 47 -3.81 7.88 1.84
CA LEU A 47 -2.75 6.92 1.50
C LEU A 47 -3.18 6.01 0.34
N ILE A 48 -4.45 5.65 0.24
CA ILE A 48 -5.02 4.84 -0.84
C ILE A 48 -4.85 5.56 -2.18
N ASN A 49 -5.06 6.87 -2.25
CA ASN A 49 -4.90 7.65 -3.48
C ASN A 49 -3.49 7.58 -4.09
N PRO A 50 -2.40 7.86 -3.34
CA PRO A 50 -1.05 7.70 -3.86
C PRO A 50 -0.70 6.23 -4.14
N ILE A 51 -1.16 5.27 -3.33
CA ILE A 51 -0.98 3.83 -3.59
C ILE A 51 -1.63 3.43 -4.92
N ARG A 52 -2.84 3.92 -5.22
CA ARG A 52 -3.53 3.70 -6.51
C ARG A 52 -2.78 4.27 -7.70
N ARG A 53 -2.10 5.42 -7.52
CA ARG A 53 -1.24 6.01 -8.57
C ARG A 53 0.07 5.26 -8.74
N LYS A 54 0.62 4.71 -7.65
CA LYS A 54 1.86 3.92 -7.66
C LYS A 54 1.67 2.52 -8.24
N TYR A 55 0.57 1.86 -7.91
CA TYR A 55 0.27 0.47 -8.24
C TYR A 55 -1.10 0.35 -8.91
N PRO A 56 -1.28 0.93 -10.11
CA PRO A 56 -2.53 0.79 -10.84
C PRO A 56 -2.73 -0.67 -11.28
N LEU A 57 -3.94 -1.20 -11.10
CA LEU A 57 -4.31 -2.53 -11.59
C LEU A 57 -4.34 -2.53 -13.12
N ARG A 58 -3.29 -3.04 -13.76
CA ARG A 58 -3.22 -3.23 -15.22
C ARG A 58 -3.74 -4.62 -15.56
N VAL A 59 -4.69 -4.71 -16.48
CA VAL A 59 -5.49 -5.92 -16.78
C VAL A 59 -4.70 -6.98 -17.58
N GLU A 60 -3.37 -6.94 -17.60
CA GLU A 60 -2.54 -7.94 -18.28
C GLU A 60 -1.52 -8.53 -17.30
N ALA A 61 -1.80 -9.75 -16.82
CA ALA A 61 -0.86 -10.60 -16.08
C ALA A 61 0.30 -11.07 -17.01
N PRO A 62 1.46 -11.58 -16.53
CA PRO A 62 1.80 -11.99 -15.16
C PRO A 62 3.16 -11.49 -14.61
N GLN A 63 3.29 -11.57 -13.29
CA GLN A 63 4.50 -11.76 -12.47
C GLN A 63 5.88 -11.55 -13.14
N THR A 64 6.59 -10.47 -12.79
CA THR A 64 8.04 -10.54 -12.59
C THR A 64 8.49 -9.77 -11.35
N PRO A 65 9.28 -10.39 -10.46
CA PRO A 65 9.84 -9.72 -9.30
C PRO A 65 11.02 -8.87 -9.77
N LYS A 66 10.98 -7.54 -9.61
CA LYS A 66 12.22 -6.77 -9.52
C LYS A 66 12.06 -5.39 -8.86
N PRO A 67 13.08 -4.98 -8.09
CA PRO A 67 13.03 -3.96 -7.05
C PRO A 67 13.28 -2.55 -7.63
N THR A 68 13.38 -1.56 -6.74
CA THR A 68 13.66 -0.11 -6.94
C THR A 68 12.41 0.78 -6.98
N ALA A 69 12.32 1.96 -6.36
CA ALA A 69 13.37 2.87 -5.91
C ALA A 69 12.94 3.71 -4.68
N ALA A 70 13.90 3.83 -3.75
CA ALA A 70 14.30 5.00 -2.95
C ALA A 70 13.25 6.01 -2.45
N LYS A 71 13.20 6.17 -1.13
CA LYS A 71 13.36 7.50 -0.51
C LYS A 71 14.40 7.40 0.60
N PRO A 72 15.37 8.33 0.68
CA PRO A 72 16.41 8.29 1.70
C PRO A 72 15.80 8.61 3.07
N VAL A 73 16.24 7.87 4.08
CA VAL A 73 16.00 8.16 5.48
C VAL A 73 16.65 9.52 5.81
N MET A 74 15.86 10.57 5.99
CA MET A 74 16.32 11.76 6.71
C MET A 74 16.15 11.49 8.21
N LYS A 75 17.22 11.01 8.86
CA LYS A 75 17.34 11.07 10.32
C LYS A 75 17.48 12.55 10.72
N PRO A 76 16.62 13.12 11.57
CA PRO A 76 16.94 14.40 12.19
C PRO A 76 18.06 14.18 13.21
N LYS A 77 19.19 14.89 13.05
CA LYS A 77 20.18 15.03 14.14
C LYS A 77 19.71 16.13 15.08
N PRO A 78 19.74 15.94 16.41
CA PRO A 78 19.49 17.02 17.35
C PRO A 78 20.72 17.94 17.40
N LYS A 79 20.51 19.26 17.39
CA LYS A 79 21.50 20.23 17.87
C LYS A 79 21.04 20.70 19.24
N ILE A 80 21.77 20.26 20.26
CA ILE A 80 21.81 20.90 21.58
C ILE A 80 22.74 22.11 21.43
N ASN A 81 22.25 23.30 21.74
CA ASN A 81 23.04 24.45 22.16
C ASN A 81 22.16 25.41 22.96
#